data_AF-A0A3M9NRJ3-F1
#
_entry.id   AF-A0A3M9NRJ3-F1
#
_cell.length_a   1.000
_cell.length_b   1.000
_cell.length_c   1.000
_cell.angle_alpha   90.00
_cell.angle_beta   90.00
_cell.angle_gamma   90.00
#
_symmetry.space_group_name_H-M   'P 1'
#
loop_
_entity.id
_entity.type
_entity.pdbx_description
1 polymer ?
#
loop_
_entity_poly.entity_id
_entity_poly.type
_entity_poly.pdbx_seq_one_letter_code
_entity_poly.pdbx_strand_id
1 'polypeptide(L)'
;MPRIRINLPEQRLDSFIIPVRITDLNYGNHVSNNAIVEIIHEARFKFFQEFGFTELNAGGIALIMSDLSVEFKNECFYGDLLEVELYAGEISRVGFELFYKIFSKRNGNIILIALAKTTMVGFDYEDKKVKALPALLKNILAS
;
A
#
# COMPACT_ATOMS: atom_id res chain seq x y z
N MET A 1 24.40 9.25 -0.43
CA MET A 1 23.69 8.18 -1.18
C MET A 1 22.43 8.78 -1.80
N PRO A 2 22.06 8.41 -3.04
CA PRO A 2 20.81 8.87 -3.63
C PRO A 2 19.62 8.35 -2.81
N ARG A 3 18.71 9.25 -2.41
CA ARG A 3 17.47 8.87 -1.74
C ARG A 3 16.38 8.66 -2.78
N ILE A 4 15.62 7.58 -2.65
CA ILE A 4 14.37 7.40 -3.39
C ILE A 4 13.45 8.57 -3.03
N ARG A 5 12.82 9.18 -4.04
CA ARG A 5 11.79 10.19 -3.86
C ARG A 5 10.52 9.69 -4.50
N ILE A 6 9.46 9.58 -3.71
CA ILE A 6 8.16 9.14 -4.19
C ILE A 6 7.30 10.38 -4.45
N ASN A 7 6.91 10.57 -5.70
CA ASN A 7 5.95 11.59 -6.09
C ASN A 7 4.56 10.95 -6.08
N LEU A 8 3.65 11.47 -5.25
CA LEU A 8 2.30 10.95 -5.17
C LEU A 8 1.45 11.45 -6.36
N PRO A 9 0.56 10.61 -6.90
CA PRO A 9 -0.54 11.06 -7.74
C PRO A 9 -1.43 12.07 -7.00
N GLU A 10 -2.16 12.91 -7.75
CA GLU A 10 -3.02 13.95 -7.17
C GLU A 10 -4.31 13.39 -6.55
N GLN A 11 -4.91 12.40 -7.21
CA GLN A 11 -6.20 11.86 -6.82
C GLN A 11 -6.05 10.72 -5.82
N ARG A 12 -6.58 10.93 -4.62
CA ARG A 12 -6.66 9.90 -3.59
C ARG A 12 -7.74 8.88 -3.96
N LEU A 13 -7.36 7.61 -3.88
CA LEU A 13 -8.25 6.47 -4.10
C LEU A 13 -9.04 6.14 -2.83
N ASP A 14 -8.35 6.02 -1.69
CA ASP A 14 -8.97 5.67 -0.42
C ASP A 14 -8.10 6.04 0.78
N SER A 15 -8.59 5.82 2.01
CA SER A 15 -7.85 5.99 3.26
C SER A 15 -8.30 5.02 4.35
N PHE A 16 -7.34 4.39 5.03
CA PHE A 16 -7.60 3.46 6.14
C PHE A 16 -6.84 3.83 7.39
N ILE A 17 -7.48 3.65 8.55
CA ILE A 17 -6.81 3.72 9.85
C ILE A 17 -6.25 2.34 10.23
N ILE A 18 -4.97 2.32 10.58
CA ILE A 18 -4.24 1.12 11.02
C ILE A 18 -3.52 1.44 12.35
N PRO A 19 -3.90 0.77 13.45
CA PRO A 19 -3.24 0.99 14.73
C PRO A 19 -1.85 0.34 14.76
N VAL A 20 -0.88 1.04 15.34
CA VAL A 20 0.44 0.45 15.61
C VAL A 20 0.34 -0.54 16.76
N ARG A 21 0.80 -1.76 16.51
CA ARG A 21 0.79 -2.90 17.43
C ARG A 21 2.13 -3.04 18.12
N ILE A 22 2.15 -3.77 19.23
CA ILE A 22 3.40 -4.06 19.94
C ILE A 22 4.40 -4.85 19.08
N THR A 23 3.88 -5.69 18.17
CA THR A 23 4.66 -6.48 17.22
C THR A 23 5.30 -5.65 16.10
N ASP A 24 4.84 -4.41 15.92
CA ASP A 24 5.36 -3.55 14.87
C ASP A 24 6.68 -2.88 15.27
N LEU A 25 6.99 -2.84 16.57
CA LEU A 25 8.17 -2.16 17.12
C LEU A 25 9.44 -3.00 16.96
N ASN A 26 10.57 -2.32 16.85
CA ASN A 26 11.90 -2.92 16.95
C ASN A 26 12.62 -2.53 18.26
N TYR A 27 13.86 -3.00 18.42
CA TYR A 27 14.72 -2.68 19.57
C TYR A 27 15.01 -1.19 19.78
N GLY A 28 14.75 -0.35 18.77
CA GLY A 28 14.84 1.11 18.84
C GLY A 28 13.61 1.78 19.47
N ASN A 29 12.63 1.01 19.94
CA ASN A 29 11.38 1.51 20.55
C ASN A 29 10.52 2.37 19.60
N HIS A 30 10.58 2.09 18.31
CA HIS A 30 9.72 2.68 17.29
C HIS A 30 9.34 1.61 16.25
N VAL A 31 8.38 1.92 15.37
CA VAL A 31 7.94 1.03 14.30
C VAL A 31 9.13 0.61 13.42
N SER A 32 9.23 -0.69 13.17
CA SER A 32 10.23 -1.33 12.34
C SER A 32 10.01 -1.03 10.86
N ASN A 33 11.07 -1.15 10.05
CA ASN A 33 10.97 -0.91 8.61
C ASN A 33 10.05 -1.94 7.90
N ASN A 34 10.08 -3.21 8.31
CA ASN A 34 9.21 -4.26 7.78
C ASN A 34 7.76 -4.05 8.20
N ALA A 35 7.50 -3.57 9.42
CA ALA A 35 6.13 -3.28 9.84
C ALA A 35 5.48 -2.21 8.97
N ILE A 36 6.21 -1.22 8.46
CA ILE A 36 5.66 -0.28 7.46
C ILE A 36 5.18 -1.01 6.19
N VAL A 37 5.89 -2.05 5.76
CA VAL A 37 5.49 -2.89 4.61
C VAL A 37 4.22 -3.71 4.94
N GLU A 38 4.15 -4.26 6.14
CA GLU A 38 2.96 -5.00 6.62
C GLU A 38 1.75 -4.07 6.75
N ILE A 39 1.95 -2.83 7.22
CA ILE A 39 0.91 -1.81 7.36
C ILE A 39 0.33 -1.40 6.00
N ILE A 40 1.17 -1.15 4.99
CA ILE A 40 0.64 -0.83 3.64
C ILE A 40 -0.02 -2.05 2.97
N HIS A 41 0.40 -3.27 3.32
CA HIS A 41 -0.26 -4.50 2.85
C HIS A 41 -1.65 -4.63 3.46
N GLU A 42 -1.80 -4.40 4.78
CA GLU A 42 -3.11 -4.35 5.45
C GLU A 42 -4.02 -3.28 4.82
N ALA A 43 -3.49 -2.09 4.51
CA ALA A 43 -4.26 -1.04 3.83
C ALA A 43 -4.73 -1.48 2.43
N ARG A 44 -3.85 -2.11 1.65
CA ARG A 44 -4.19 -2.68 0.33
C ARG A 44 -5.21 -3.82 0.44
N PHE A 45 -5.10 -4.67 1.46
CA PHE A 45 -6.07 -5.72 1.73
C PHE A 45 -7.45 -5.15 2.02
N LYS A 46 -7.55 -4.16 2.91
CA LYS A 46 -8.80 -3.46 3.23
C LYS A 46 -9.43 -2.83 1.99
N PHE A 47 -8.63 -2.16 1.16
CA PHE A 47 -9.09 -1.60 -0.12
C PHE A 47 -9.73 -2.66 -1.01
N PHE A 48 -9.08 -3.81 -1.23
CA PHE A 48 -9.66 -4.86 -2.06
C PHE A 48 -10.93 -5.47 -1.44
N GLN A 49 -11.01 -5.57 -0.11
CA GLN A 49 -12.18 -6.09 0.57
C GLN A 49 -13.44 -5.24 0.33
N GLU A 50 -13.32 -3.93 0.14
CA GLU A 50 -14.47 -3.07 -0.17
C GLU A 50 -15.22 -3.49 -1.45
N PHE A 51 -14.51 -4.14 -2.38
CA PHE A 51 -15.05 -4.65 -3.64
C PHE A 51 -15.28 -6.18 -3.61
N GLY A 52 -15.17 -6.81 -2.44
CA GLY A 52 -15.28 -8.26 -2.28
C GLY A 52 -14.10 -9.03 -2.88
N PHE A 53 -12.96 -8.38 -3.09
CA PHE A 53 -11.76 -8.98 -3.66
C PHE A 53 -10.77 -9.47 -2.60
N THR A 54 -9.92 -10.39 -3.03
CA THR A 54 -8.69 -10.78 -2.32
C THR A 54 -7.51 -10.66 -3.29
N GLU A 55 -6.27 -10.66 -2.79
CA GLU A 55 -5.11 -10.72 -3.70
C GLU A 55 -5.07 -12.03 -4.50
N LEU A 56 -5.69 -13.11 -4.04
CA LEU A 56 -5.81 -14.35 -4.82
C LEU A 56 -6.97 -14.32 -5.83
N ASN A 57 -7.88 -13.35 -5.72
CA ASN A 57 -9.00 -13.18 -6.63
C ASN A 57 -9.47 -11.71 -6.64
N ALA A 58 -8.84 -10.91 -7.50
CA ALA A 58 -9.16 -9.51 -7.76
C ALA A 58 -9.91 -9.38 -9.10
N GLY A 59 -11.20 -9.72 -9.09
CA GLY A 59 -12.03 -9.75 -10.31
C GLY A 59 -11.71 -10.92 -11.25
N GLY A 60 -11.26 -12.07 -10.71
CA GLY A 60 -10.94 -13.28 -11.45
C GLY A 60 -9.45 -13.49 -11.76
N ILE A 61 -8.55 -12.66 -11.23
CA ILE A 61 -7.10 -12.83 -11.36
C ILE A 61 -6.42 -12.76 -9.99
N ALA A 62 -5.34 -13.53 -9.79
CA ALA A 62 -4.49 -13.33 -8.62
C ALA A 62 -3.50 -12.19 -8.86
N LEU A 63 -3.01 -11.58 -7.79
CA LEU A 63 -2.08 -10.47 -7.80
C LEU A 63 -0.81 -10.88 -7.06
N ILE A 64 0.34 -10.53 -7.64
CA ILE A 64 1.64 -10.62 -6.97
C ILE A 64 2.33 -9.26 -7.01
N MET A 65 3.15 -8.98 -5.99
CA MET A 65 3.93 -7.75 -5.91
C MET A 65 5.27 -7.94 -6.63
N SER A 66 5.57 -7.10 -7.62
CA SER A 66 6.81 -7.15 -8.40
C SER A 66 7.87 -6.14 -7.95
N ASP A 67 7.44 -5.05 -7.29
CA ASP A 67 8.32 -3.99 -6.81
C ASP A 67 7.77 -3.34 -5.53
N LEU A 68 8.68 -2.86 -4.67
CA LEU A 68 8.37 -2.12 -3.45
C LEU A 68 9.43 -1.04 -3.22
N SER A 69 8.98 0.19 -2.97
CA SER A 69 9.81 1.30 -2.54
C SER A 69 9.22 1.97 -1.30
N VAL A 70 10.04 2.30 -0.31
CA VAL A 70 9.62 3.02 0.90
C VAL A 70 10.56 4.19 1.16
N GLU A 71 9.99 5.39 1.30
CA GLU A 71 10.68 6.61 1.70
C GLU A 71 10.25 6.98 3.13
N PHE A 72 11.10 6.64 4.10
CA PHE A 72 10.90 6.97 5.52
C PHE A 72 11.13 8.46 5.78
N LYS A 73 10.22 9.09 6.54
CA LYS A 73 10.24 10.54 6.84
C LYS A 73 10.37 10.82 8.33
N ASN A 74 9.60 10.13 9.16
CA ASN A 74 9.61 10.29 10.63
C ASN A 74 9.33 8.96 11.33
N GLU A 75 9.61 8.93 12.63
CA GLU A 75 9.33 7.80 13.52
C GLU A 75 7.85 7.73 13.94
N CYS A 76 7.39 6.50 14.16
CA CYS A 76 6.05 6.15 14.62
C CYS A 76 6.17 5.22 15.83
N PHE A 77 5.23 5.30 16.78
CA PHE A 77 5.32 4.63 18.08
C PHE A 77 4.07 3.84 18.42
N TYR A 78 4.19 2.96 19.42
CA TYR A 78 3.07 2.19 19.93
C TYR A 78 1.89 3.08 20.34
N GLY A 79 0.68 2.67 19.97
CA GLY A 79 -0.54 3.41 20.24
C GLY A 79 -0.85 4.51 19.21
N ASP A 80 0.07 4.83 18.29
CA ASP A 80 -0.24 5.70 17.17
C ASP A 80 -1.32 5.06 16.27
N LEU A 81 -2.24 5.90 15.79
CA LEU A 81 -3.18 5.54 14.74
C LEU A 81 -2.65 6.08 13.42
N LEU A 82 -2.21 5.18 12.54
CA LEU A 82 -1.73 5.55 11.22
C LEU A 82 -2.90 5.69 10.26
N GLU A 83 -3.01 6.85 9.63
CA GLU A 83 -3.85 7.05 8.47
C GLU A 83 -3.02 6.76 7.22
N VAL A 84 -3.47 5.78 6.44
CA VAL A 84 -2.81 5.31 5.22
C VAL A 84 -3.70 5.67 4.04
N GLU A 85 -3.33 6.72 3.32
CA GLU A 85 -3.99 7.10 2.07
C GLU A 85 -3.41 6.30 0.90
N LEU A 86 -4.29 5.75 0.06
CA LEU A 86 -3.93 5.03 -1.16
C LEU A 86 -4.16 5.91 -2.38
N TYR A 87 -3.31 5.73 -3.39
CA TYR A 87 -3.43 6.38 -4.70
C TYR A 87 -3.10 5.36 -5.77
N ALA A 88 -3.83 5.36 -6.88
CA ALA A 88 -3.47 4.60 -8.06
C ALA A 88 -2.49 5.41 -8.92
N GLY A 89 -1.45 4.75 -9.40
CA GLY A 89 -0.51 5.32 -10.37
C GLY A 89 -0.78 4.81 -11.78
N GLU A 90 0.29 4.43 -12.47
CA GLU A 90 0.16 3.84 -13.80
C GLU A 90 -0.63 2.52 -13.75
N ILE A 91 -1.62 2.39 -14.63
CA ILE A 91 -2.38 1.16 -14.85
C ILE A 91 -2.09 0.66 -16.26
N SER A 92 -1.39 -0.47 -16.36
CA SER A 92 -1.01 -1.08 -17.63
C SER A 92 -1.98 -2.20 -18.04
N ARG A 93 -1.59 -2.97 -19.06
CA ARG A 93 -2.35 -4.17 -19.47
C ARG A 93 -2.38 -5.23 -18.37
N VAL A 94 -1.27 -5.44 -17.68
CA VAL A 94 -1.01 -6.62 -16.82
C VAL A 94 -0.68 -6.29 -15.37
N GLY A 95 -0.53 -5.01 -15.03
CA GLY A 95 -0.16 -4.58 -13.69
C GLY A 95 -0.49 -3.12 -13.45
N PHE A 96 -0.36 -2.69 -12.20
CA PHE A 96 -0.66 -1.34 -11.76
C PHE A 96 0.23 -0.94 -10.58
N GLU A 97 0.34 0.36 -10.35
CA GLU A 97 1.02 0.91 -9.17
C GLU A 97 0.01 1.36 -8.12
N LEU A 98 0.33 1.08 -6.85
CA LEU A 98 -0.30 1.71 -5.69
C LEU A 98 0.74 2.51 -4.93
N PHE A 99 0.36 3.74 -4.59
CA PHE A 99 1.14 4.63 -3.76
C PHE A 99 0.45 4.77 -2.40
N TYR A 100 1.26 4.94 -1.37
CA TYR A 100 0.82 5.02 0.01
C TYR A 100 1.41 6.26 0.64
N LYS A 101 0.56 7.04 1.30
CA LYS A 101 0.98 8.14 2.16
C LYS A 101 0.54 7.85 3.57
N ILE A 102 1.52 7.68 4.46
CA ILE A 102 1.29 7.25 5.83
C ILE A 102 1.57 8.42 6.75
N PHE A 103 0.58 8.81 7.55
CA PHE A 103 0.75 9.84 8.57
C PHE A 103 0.09 9.48 9.88
N SER A 104 0.60 10.07 10.95
CA SER A 104 0.03 9.97 12.30
C SER A 104 -0.46 11.34 12.75
N LYS A 105 -1.55 11.36 13.53
CA LYS A 105 -2.08 12.56 14.17
C LYS A 105 -1.70 12.53 15.65
N ARG A 106 -0.75 13.36 16.06
CA ARG A 106 -0.28 13.45 17.47
C ARG A 106 -0.42 14.87 17.97
N ASN A 107 -1.10 15.05 19.11
CA ASN A 107 -1.30 16.36 19.74
C ASN A 107 -1.84 17.44 18.78
N GLY A 108 -2.75 17.05 17.88
CA GLY A 108 -3.31 17.95 16.86
C GLY A 108 -2.41 18.18 15.63
N ASN A 109 -1.18 17.68 15.61
CA ASN A 109 -0.26 17.80 14.48
C ASN A 109 -0.32 16.57 13.57
N ILE A 110 -0.33 16.80 12.26
CA ILE A 110 -0.17 15.75 11.25
C ILE A 110 1.32 15.55 10.99
N ILE A 111 1.80 14.33 11.18
CA ILE A 111 3.21 13.97 10.99
C ILE A 111 3.30 12.92 9.89
N LEU A 112 3.96 13.27 8.79
CA LEU A 112 4.22 12.35 7.70
C LEU A 112 5.25 11.30 8.15
N ILE A 113 4.85 10.03 8.18
CA ILE A 113 5.68 8.92 8.66
C ILE A 113 6.49 8.33 7.51
N ALA A 114 5.82 7.96 6.41
CA ALA A 114 6.47 7.43 5.23
C ALA A 114 5.63 7.63 3.97
N LEU A 115 6.31 7.58 2.83
CA LEU A 115 5.70 7.34 1.52
C LEU A 115 6.10 5.95 1.06
N ALA A 116 5.22 5.24 0.38
CA ALA A 116 5.58 3.96 -0.24
C ALA A 116 4.94 3.81 -1.62
N LYS A 117 5.48 2.90 -2.41
CA LYS A 117 4.95 2.50 -3.71
C LYS A 117 5.10 0.99 -3.85
N THR A 118 4.07 0.32 -4.34
CA THR A 118 4.13 -1.08 -4.77
C THR A 118 3.66 -1.21 -6.21
N THR A 119 4.31 -2.07 -6.98
CA THR A 119 3.80 -2.49 -8.29
C THR A 119 3.21 -3.88 -8.15
N MET A 120 1.94 -4.02 -8.54
CA MET A 120 1.20 -5.28 -8.53
C MET A 120 0.99 -5.77 -9.96
N VAL A 121 1.08 -7.08 -10.19
CA VAL A 121 0.86 -7.70 -11.50
C VAL A 121 -0.14 -8.84 -11.40
N GLY A 122 -1.00 -8.95 -12.41
CA GLY A 122 -1.94 -10.06 -12.57
C GLY A 122 -1.18 -11.34 -12.89
N PHE A 123 -1.40 -12.39 -12.11
CA PHE A 123 -0.69 -13.65 -12.20
C PHE A 123 -1.65 -14.82 -12.22
N ASP A 124 -1.38 -15.77 -13.11
CA ASP A 124 -2.05 -17.06 -13.17
C ASP A 124 -1.15 -18.11 -12.55
N TYR A 125 -1.61 -18.76 -11.48
CA TYR A 125 -0.85 -19.78 -10.76
C TYR A 125 -0.90 -21.16 -11.42
N GLU A 126 -1.89 -21.45 -12.27
CA GLU A 126 -1.95 -22.69 -13.04
C GLU A 126 -0.93 -22.65 -14.17
N ASP A 127 -0.95 -21.57 -14.96
CA ASP A 127 -0.04 -21.37 -16.08
C ASP A 127 1.34 -20.83 -15.67
N LYS A 128 1.47 -20.35 -14.42
CA LYS A 128 2.64 -19.64 -13.85
C LYS A 128 3.11 -18.46 -14.69
N LYS A 129 2.17 -17.63 -15.14
CA LYS A 129 2.43 -16.53 -16.07
C LYS A 129 1.68 -15.27 -15.69
N VAL A 130 2.25 -14.12 -16.06
CA VAL A 130 1.57 -12.83 -15.97
C VAL A 130 0.42 -12.78 -16.97
N LYS A 131 -0.78 -12.38 -16.52
CA LYS A 131 -2.00 -12.22 -17.34
C LYS A 131 -2.55 -10.79 -17.25
N ALA A 132 -3.43 -10.48 -18.19
CA ALA A 132 -4.07 -9.16 -18.23
C ALA A 132 -4.99 -8.96 -17.02
N LEU A 133 -5.02 -7.73 -16.51
CA LEU A 133 -5.94 -7.38 -15.44
C LEU A 133 -7.38 -7.33 -15.97
N PRO A 134 -8.36 -7.82 -15.20
CA PRO A 134 -9.79 -7.67 -15.50
C PRO A 134 -10.20 -6.21 -15.66
N ALA A 135 -11.16 -5.93 -16.54
CA ALA A 135 -11.66 -4.56 -16.76
C ALA A 135 -12.27 -3.96 -15.49
N LEU A 136 -12.96 -4.76 -14.69
CA LEU A 136 -13.55 -4.33 -13.42
C LEU A 136 -12.49 -3.77 -12.46
N LEU A 137 -11.37 -4.48 -12.29
CA LEU A 137 -10.27 -4.03 -11.43
C LEU A 137 -9.66 -2.72 -11.95
N LYS A 138 -9.47 -2.58 -13.27
CA LYS A 138 -8.95 -1.34 -13.85
C LYS A 138 -9.87 -0.14 -13.62
N ASN A 139 -11.19 -0.35 -13.72
CA ASN A 139 -12.17 0.71 -13.50
C ASN A 139 -12.18 1.17 -12.03
N ILE A 140 -12.06 0.24 -11.08
CA ILE A 140 -11.94 0.54 -9.65
C ILE A 140 -10.66 1.34 -9.35
N LEU A 141 -9.54 0.98 -9.99
CA LEU A 141 -8.28 1.70 -9.80
C LEU A 141 -8.26 3.08 -10.46
N ALA A 142 -9.14 3.34 -11.43
CA ALA A 142 -9.20 4.59 -12.18
C ALA A 142 -10.29 5.56 -11.69
N SER A 143 -11.05 5.20 -10.64
CA SER A 143 -12.11 6.03 -10.06
C SER A 143 -11.58 7.11 -9.14
#